data_AF-A0A938THA2-F1
#
_entry.id   AF-A0A938THA2-F1
#
_cell.length_a   1.000
_cell.length_b   1.000
_cell.length_c   1.000
_cell.angle_alpha   90.00
_cell.angle_beta   90.00
_cell.angle_gamma   90.00
#
_symmetry.space_group_name_H-M   'P 1'
#
loop_
_entity.id
_entity.type
_entity.pdbx_description
1 polymer ?
#
loop_
_entity_poly.entity_id
_entity_poly.type
_entity_poly.pdbx_seq_one_letter_code
_entity_poly.pdbx_strand_id
1 'polypeptide(L)'
;IAGLFSFYNAGSGTNQSNHMYKLGPVHQGILERGSKTGSFSYLLWPCRIGAFTAVIGKHYANFDTTEFPFSYIADEEGKSVLTPAMNLLTVGTRRDSEKWSSRDRRKDSVKLDLIIFDLLNPYTVGKIMKGVKVLQELYSTASKDQEFVTYKGINIRRLLLRTSSKYYEMALKIYFGKTIVERIAQVLELKSMAELKRKLKSGNEKVTGDWIDVCGLIAPNFLIEEVLSKVDNGKIQILNSLQDELKSIFTSYNANSWTWCLNAVETKLNLKLNDWTKETFVQLIDDWKQNTIKLNNIIAKDAQKEFDAIAKIGFGIDGDNETKQKDFEAVRGTFEKNKFVNQLNNESKAIEQKASELVSLVRSLT
;
A
#
# COMPACT_ATOMS: atom_id res chain seq x y z
N ILE A 1 22.17 3.10 16.57
CA ILE A 1 21.01 3.90 16.12
C ILE A 1 19.78 3.00 16.19
N ALA A 2 18.77 3.36 16.99
CA ALA A 2 17.57 2.54 17.15
C ALA A 2 16.57 2.80 16.01
N GLY A 3 16.06 1.74 15.38
CA GLY A 3 15.00 1.87 14.38
C GLY A 3 14.24 0.57 14.12
N LEU A 4 12.94 0.69 13.83
CA LEU A 4 12.10 -0.41 13.35
C LEU A 4 11.99 -0.33 11.84
N PHE A 5 12.25 -1.46 11.16
CA PHE A 5 12.22 -1.58 9.72
C PHE A 5 11.45 -2.83 9.30
N SER A 6 10.65 -2.74 8.25
CA SER A 6 9.97 -3.88 7.64
C SER A 6 10.03 -3.73 6.12
N PHE A 7 10.40 -4.80 5.39
CA PHE A 7 10.57 -4.78 3.92
C PHE A 7 11.33 -3.55 3.39
N TYR A 8 12.42 -3.16 4.07
CA TYR A 8 13.09 -1.89 3.85
C TYR A 8 14.17 -1.98 2.76
N ASN A 9 14.17 -1.03 1.82
CA ASN A 9 15.26 -0.86 0.87
C ASN A 9 16.12 0.36 1.27
N ALA A 10 17.35 0.12 1.71
CA ALA A 10 18.28 1.17 2.10
C ALA A 10 19.08 1.70 0.90
N GLY A 11 19.04 3.00 0.64
CA GLY A 11 19.95 3.66 -0.29
C GLY A 11 21.38 3.68 0.24
N SER A 12 22.37 3.63 -0.65
CA SER A 12 23.78 3.66 -0.26
C SER A 12 24.08 4.93 0.54
N GLY A 13 24.82 4.81 1.64
CA GLY A 13 25.16 5.94 2.51
C GLY A 13 23.97 6.53 3.28
N THR A 14 22.88 5.78 3.46
CA THR A 14 21.78 6.21 4.34
C THR A 14 22.27 6.34 5.78
N ASN A 15 22.07 7.51 6.37
CA ASN A 15 22.49 7.85 7.72
C ASN A 15 21.31 8.30 8.58
N GLN A 16 21.44 8.09 9.88
CA GLN A 16 20.36 8.27 10.83
C GLN A 16 20.97 8.73 12.15
N SER A 17 20.33 9.67 12.85
CA SER A 17 20.81 10.10 14.16
C SER A 17 19.70 10.00 15.19
N ASN A 18 19.95 9.27 16.27
CA ASN A 18 19.07 9.23 17.43
C ASN A 18 19.56 10.11 18.60
N HIS A 19 20.69 10.79 18.41
CA HIS A 19 21.29 11.63 19.44
C HIS A 19 20.71 13.04 19.39
N MET A 20 20.00 13.42 20.44
CA MET A 20 19.60 14.82 20.67
C MET A 20 20.55 15.47 21.66
N TYR A 21 21.03 16.69 21.33
CA TYR A 21 22.11 17.43 22.03
C TYR A 21 21.98 17.50 23.57
N LYS A 22 20.78 17.33 24.14
CA LYS A 22 20.54 17.32 25.60
C LYS A 22 19.91 16.05 26.15
N LEU A 23 19.37 15.19 25.28
CA LEU A 23 18.58 14.02 25.68
C LEU A 23 19.30 12.70 25.41
N GLY A 24 20.48 12.76 24.78
CA GLY A 24 21.26 11.59 24.42
C GLY A 24 20.58 10.73 23.35
N PRO A 25 21.04 9.47 23.17
CA PRO A 25 20.64 8.59 22.07
C PRO A 25 19.40 7.72 22.40
N VAL A 26 18.33 8.31 22.94
CA VAL A 26 17.15 7.55 23.44
C VAL A 26 16.01 7.37 22.44
N HIS A 27 16.07 8.03 21.27
CA HIS A 27 14.97 8.05 20.31
C HIS A 27 15.05 6.89 19.30
N GLN A 28 13.89 6.45 18.83
CA GLN A 28 13.78 5.48 17.74
C GLN A 28 13.13 6.09 16.51
N GLY A 29 13.59 5.67 15.32
CA GLY A 29 12.87 5.89 14.07
C GLY A 29 12.01 4.68 13.71
N ILE A 30 10.87 4.91 13.05
CA ILE A 30 10.02 3.84 12.55
C ILE A 30 9.89 4.02 11.04
N LEU A 31 10.42 3.09 10.27
CA LEU A 31 10.19 2.99 8.83
C LEU A 31 9.26 1.81 8.58
N GLU A 32 7.98 2.13 8.37
CA GLU A 32 6.96 1.11 8.16
C GLU A 32 7.20 0.32 6.87
N ARG A 33 6.51 -0.81 6.74
CA ARG A 33 6.74 -1.80 5.69
C ARG A 33 6.91 -1.20 4.30
N GLY A 34 7.94 -1.64 3.59
CA GLY A 34 8.15 -1.28 2.18
C GLY A 34 8.75 0.11 1.98
N SER A 35 9.07 0.83 3.06
CA SER A 35 9.73 2.12 2.94
C SER A 35 11.09 1.98 2.27
N LYS A 36 11.57 3.06 1.66
CA LYS A 36 12.89 3.09 1.02
C LYS A 36 13.56 4.44 1.19
N THR A 37 14.88 4.43 1.17
CA THR A 37 15.70 5.65 1.20
C THR A 37 16.48 5.79 -0.09
N GLY A 38 16.61 7.02 -0.57
CA GLY A 38 17.56 7.37 -1.62
C GLY A 38 19.00 7.33 -1.10
N SER A 39 19.97 7.29 -2.00
CA SER A 39 21.38 7.38 -1.61
C SER A 39 21.66 8.66 -0.83
N PHE A 40 22.50 8.57 0.21
CA PHE A 40 22.86 9.65 1.12
C PHE A 40 21.69 10.32 1.85
N SER A 41 20.57 9.61 1.98
CA SER A 41 19.45 10.12 2.80
C SER A 41 19.88 10.21 4.27
N TYR A 42 19.51 11.30 4.92
CA TYR A 42 19.73 11.49 6.36
C TYR A 42 18.39 11.72 7.06
N LEU A 43 18.20 11.09 8.22
CA LEU A 43 17.04 11.34 9.06
C LEU A 43 17.42 11.54 10.53
N LEU A 44 16.89 12.60 11.14
CA LEU A 44 16.97 12.84 12.57
C LEU A 44 15.79 12.18 13.31
N TRP A 45 16.07 11.22 14.19
CA TRP A 45 15.04 10.59 15.00
C TRP A 45 14.57 11.50 16.15
N PRO A 46 13.31 11.33 16.60
CA PRO A 46 12.30 10.40 16.09
C PRO A 46 11.66 10.85 14.76
N CYS A 47 11.50 9.90 13.83
CA CYS A 47 10.59 10.05 12.70
C CYS A 47 9.78 8.77 12.54
N ARG A 48 8.52 8.90 12.11
CA ARG A 48 7.70 7.77 11.71
C ARG A 48 7.29 7.92 10.26
N ILE A 49 7.75 7.00 9.42
CA ILE A 49 7.59 7.01 7.98
C ILE A 49 6.47 6.05 7.60
N GLY A 50 5.43 6.55 6.93
CA GLY A 50 4.30 5.74 6.47
C GLY A 50 4.71 4.65 5.48
N ALA A 51 4.00 3.52 5.51
CA ALA A 51 4.31 2.34 4.69
C ALA A 51 4.53 2.66 3.19
N PHE A 52 5.48 1.99 2.56
CA PHE A 52 5.84 2.16 1.15
C PHE A 52 6.20 3.61 0.77
N THR A 53 6.72 4.41 1.70
CA THR A 53 7.17 5.77 1.43
C THR A 53 8.65 5.80 1.05
N ALA A 54 8.98 6.62 0.06
CA ALA A 54 10.35 6.86 -0.35
C ALA A 54 10.86 8.16 0.27
N VAL A 55 11.99 8.11 0.96
CA VAL A 55 12.64 9.24 1.62
C VAL A 55 13.92 9.59 0.89
N ILE A 56 14.10 10.85 0.51
CA ILE A 56 15.23 11.31 -0.32
C ILE A 56 15.73 12.64 0.22
N GLY A 57 17.04 12.72 0.49
CA GLY A 57 17.68 13.95 0.97
C GLY A 57 17.89 13.97 2.48
N LYS A 58 18.15 15.16 3.04
CA LYS A 58 18.58 15.31 4.42
C LYS A 58 17.50 15.96 5.26
N HIS A 59 17.02 15.21 6.25
CA HIS A 59 15.89 15.60 7.07
C HIS A 59 16.33 15.81 8.51
N TYR A 60 16.45 17.08 8.89
CA TYR A 60 16.88 17.51 10.23
C TYR A 60 15.72 17.79 11.19
N ALA A 61 14.48 17.61 10.74
CA ALA A 61 13.27 17.77 11.55
C ALA A 61 12.66 16.41 11.90
N ASN A 62 11.98 16.35 13.04
CA ASN A 62 11.18 15.20 13.44
C ASN A 62 9.77 15.29 12.85
N PHE A 63 9.25 14.19 12.32
CA PHE A 63 7.90 14.15 11.74
C PHE A 63 7.26 12.77 11.75
N ASP A 64 5.94 12.77 11.60
CA ASP A 64 5.11 11.56 11.53
C ASP A 64 4.21 11.59 10.28
N THR A 65 4.44 10.63 9.38
CA THR A 65 3.70 10.45 8.12
C THR A 65 2.91 9.14 8.08
N THR A 66 2.62 8.56 9.23
CA THR A 66 1.89 7.28 9.40
C THR A 66 0.58 7.23 8.63
N GLU A 67 -0.16 8.34 8.56
CA GLU A 67 -1.43 8.42 7.83
C GLU A 67 -1.27 8.50 6.30
N PHE A 68 -0.05 8.67 5.80
CA PHE A 68 0.24 8.90 4.38
C PHE A 68 1.15 7.81 3.80
N PRO A 69 0.66 6.57 3.64
CA PRO A 69 1.44 5.54 2.97
C PRO A 69 1.64 5.88 1.48
N PHE A 70 2.61 5.24 0.83
CA PHE A 70 2.91 5.43 -0.58
C PHE A 70 3.32 6.87 -0.94
N SER A 71 4.05 7.54 -0.07
CA SER A 71 4.43 8.94 -0.29
C SER A 71 5.86 9.09 -0.81
N TYR A 72 6.20 10.29 -1.27
CA TYR A 72 7.59 10.77 -1.32
C TYR A 72 7.84 11.77 -0.21
N ILE A 73 9.00 11.69 0.42
CA ILE A 73 9.54 12.70 1.32
C ILE A 73 10.85 13.17 0.71
N ALA A 74 10.93 14.45 0.38
CA ALA A 74 12.09 15.08 -0.25
C ALA A 74 12.59 16.26 0.58
N ASP A 75 13.89 16.49 0.56
CA ASP A 75 14.49 17.75 0.99
C ASP A 75 14.32 18.78 -0.14
N GLU A 76 13.52 19.81 0.13
CA GLU A 76 13.32 20.95 -0.76
C GLU A 76 13.78 22.22 -0.04
N GLU A 77 14.94 22.74 -0.43
CA GLU A 77 15.55 23.96 0.15
C GLU A 77 15.68 23.90 1.69
N GLY A 78 16.06 22.73 2.22
CA GLY A 78 16.23 22.50 3.66
C GLY A 78 14.94 22.15 4.40
N LYS A 79 13.80 22.05 3.69
CA LYS A 79 12.52 21.63 4.26
C LYS A 79 12.24 20.17 3.92
N SER A 80 11.80 19.41 4.91
CA SER A 80 11.17 18.11 4.66
C SER A 80 9.79 18.32 4.04
N VAL A 81 9.61 17.92 2.78
CA VAL A 81 8.37 18.04 2.03
C VAL A 81 7.82 16.66 1.69
N LEU A 82 6.57 16.42 2.06
CA LEU A 82 5.79 15.24 1.75
C LEU A 82 4.94 15.47 0.50
N THR A 83 4.99 14.51 -0.42
CA THR A 83 4.08 14.38 -1.56
C THR A 83 3.26 13.09 -1.37
N PRO A 84 2.05 13.18 -0.77
CA PRO A 84 1.28 12.00 -0.42
C PRO A 84 0.79 11.22 -1.65
N ALA A 85 0.64 9.91 -1.48
CA ALA A 85 0.15 8.95 -2.49
C ALA A 85 1.00 8.78 -3.76
N MET A 86 2.03 9.59 -3.97
CA MET A 86 2.74 9.64 -5.24
C MET A 86 3.52 8.36 -5.56
N ASN A 87 4.12 7.72 -4.55
CA ASN A 87 4.88 6.48 -4.74
C ASN A 87 3.96 5.29 -5.11
N LEU A 88 2.64 5.39 -4.93
CA LEU A 88 1.65 4.38 -5.37
C LEU A 88 1.66 4.21 -6.89
N LEU A 89 1.93 5.30 -7.61
CA LEU A 89 1.79 5.41 -9.06
C LEU A 89 3.01 4.91 -9.83
N THR A 90 4.01 4.38 -9.12
CA THR A 90 5.35 4.14 -9.68
C THR A 90 5.57 2.68 -10.04
N VAL A 91 6.35 2.46 -11.10
CA VAL A 91 6.80 1.11 -11.46
C VAL A 91 7.62 0.46 -10.34
N GLY A 92 8.38 1.27 -9.60
CA GLY A 92 9.19 0.82 -8.47
C GLY A 92 8.36 0.14 -7.39
N THR A 93 7.26 0.76 -6.94
CA THR A 93 6.39 0.18 -5.91
C THR A 93 5.69 -1.10 -6.38
N ARG A 94 5.21 -1.14 -7.64
CA ARG A 94 4.60 -2.35 -8.21
C ARG A 94 5.60 -3.51 -8.21
N ARG A 95 6.84 -3.28 -8.67
CA ARG A 95 7.90 -4.29 -8.66
C ARG A 95 8.32 -4.69 -7.25
N ASP A 96 8.47 -3.73 -6.34
CA ASP A 96 8.82 -4.02 -4.94
C ASP A 96 7.76 -4.91 -4.27
N SER A 97 6.47 -4.70 -4.57
CA SER A 97 5.40 -5.52 -4.00
C SER A 97 5.49 -7.00 -4.39
N GLU A 98 5.89 -7.30 -5.63
CA GLU A 98 6.10 -8.68 -6.11
C GLU A 98 7.46 -9.25 -5.69
N LYS A 99 8.46 -8.36 -5.51
CA LYS A 99 9.84 -8.72 -5.17
C LYS A 99 9.92 -9.47 -3.84
N TRP A 100 9.16 -9.04 -2.84
CA TRP A 100 9.28 -9.60 -1.49
C TRP A 100 8.77 -11.03 -1.40
N SER A 101 7.59 -11.32 -1.95
CA SER A 101 7.04 -12.68 -1.98
C SER A 101 7.85 -13.62 -2.87
N SER A 102 8.28 -13.16 -4.06
CA SER A 102 9.11 -13.97 -4.97
C SER A 102 10.51 -14.28 -4.44
N ARG A 103 10.99 -13.52 -3.46
CA ARG A 103 12.27 -13.74 -2.78
C ARG A 103 12.14 -14.45 -1.43
N ASP A 104 10.94 -14.79 -0.98
CA ASP A 104 10.77 -15.66 0.19
C ASP A 104 11.23 -17.08 -0.16
N ARG A 105 12.47 -17.39 0.24
CA ARG A 105 13.11 -18.71 0.03
C ARG A 105 13.23 -19.50 1.33
N ARG A 106 12.42 -19.19 2.35
CA ARG A 106 12.40 -19.95 3.61
C ARG A 106 12.00 -21.40 3.32
N LYS A 107 12.92 -22.33 3.59
CA LYS A 107 12.78 -23.77 3.32
C LYS A 107 12.33 -24.58 4.54
N ASP A 108 12.34 -23.97 5.73
CA ASP A 108 11.91 -24.64 6.94
C ASP A 108 10.44 -25.08 6.81
N SER A 109 10.14 -26.30 7.26
CA SER A 109 8.78 -26.83 7.27
C SER A 109 7.90 -26.09 8.27
N VAL A 110 8.50 -25.48 9.29
CA VAL A 110 7.84 -24.64 10.29
C VAL A 110 8.26 -23.18 10.08
N LYS A 111 7.38 -22.41 9.44
CA LYS A 111 7.58 -20.96 9.28
C LYS A 111 7.08 -20.22 10.53
N LEU A 112 8.01 -19.73 11.33
CA LEU A 112 7.67 -18.96 12.54
C LEU A 112 7.24 -17.53 12.22
N ASP A 113 7.86 -16.87 11.23
CA ASP A 113 7.40 -15.55 10.80
C ASP A 113 6.14 -15.65 9.94
N LEU A 114 5.08 -15.03 10.42
CA LEU A 114 3.75 -15.05 9.82
C LEU A 114 3.58 -13.81 8.95
N ILE A 115 3.92 -13.94 7.66
CA ILE A 115 4.09 -12.79 6.77
C ILE A 115 2.91 -12.65 5.80
N ILE A 116 2.26 -11.48 5.81
CA ILE A 116 1.29 -11.06 4.80
C ILE A 116 1.98 -10.13 3.79
N PHE A 117 2.09 -10.56 2.54
CA PHE A 117 2.84 -9.83 1.49
C PHE A 117 2.02 -8.78 0.74
N ASP A 118 0.69 -8.83 0.81
CA ASP A 118 -0.19 -7.97 0.00
C ASP A 118 0.13 -6.48 0.18
N LEU A 119 0.23 -5.77 -0.94
CA LEU A 119 0.51 -4.33 -0.99
C LEU A 119 -0.62 -3.50 -0.36
N LEU A 120 -1.84 -3.73 -0.87
CA LEU A 120 -3.08 -3.17 -0.35
C LEU A 120 -3.73 -4.23 0.53
N ASN A 121 -3.82 -3.92 1.81
CA ASN A 121 -4.39 -4.76 2.85
C ASN A 121 -5.05 -3.85 3.90
N PRO A 122 -5.78 -4.38 4.90
CA PRO A 122 -6.47 -3.54 5.87
C PRO A 122 -5.56 -2.53 6.61
N TYR A 123 -4.29 -2.87 6.84
CA TYR A 123 -3.31 -1.98 7.47
C TYR A 123 -2.98 -0.77 6.58
N THR A 124 -2.61 -0.99 5.32
CA THR A 124 -2.29 0.13 4.40
C THR A 124 -3.53 0.90 3.97
N VAL A 125 -4.63 0.20 3.70
CA VAL A 125 -5.90 0.80 3.24
C VAL A 125 -6.57 1.58 4.37
N GLY A 126 -6.54 1.09 5.61
CA GLY A 126 -7.04 1.85 6.78
C GLY A 126 -6.30 3.18 6.95
N LYS A 127 -4.99 3.20 6.71
CA LYS A 127 -4.20 4.45 6.70
C LYS A 127 -4.55 5.34 5.52
N ILE A 128 -4.73 4.79 4.32
CA ILE A 128 -5.24 5.55 3.16
C ILE A 128 -6.57 6.23 3.49
N MET A 129 -7.51 5.53 4.14
CA MET A 129 -8.79 6.12 4.55
C MET A 129 -8.62 7.30 5.51
N LYS A 130 -7.70 7.19 6.49
CA LYS A 130 -7.35 8.31 7.39
C LYS A 130 -6.69 9.44 6.62
N GLY A 131 -5.73 9.14 5.74
CA GLY A 131 -5.03 10.09 4.91
C GLY A 131 -5.97 10.89 4.00
N VAL A 132 -7.00 10.26 3.42
CA VAL A 132 -8.03 10.98 2.63
C VAL A 132 -8.72 12.05 3.47
N LYS A 133 -9.17 11.70 4.69
CA LYS A 133 -9.85 12.63 5.60
C LYS A 133 -8.92 13.80 5.97
N VAL A 134 -7.69 13.51 6.38
CA VAL A 134 -6.69 14.52 6.74
C VAL A 134 -6.40 15.44 5.55
N LEU A 135 -6.18 14.92 4.35
CA LEU A 135 -5.91 15.77 3.17
C LEU A 135 -7.08 16.67 2.81
N GLN A 136 -8.31 16.20 2.98
CA GLN A 136 -9.51 16.99 2.74
C GLN A 136 -9.68 18.10 3.77
N GLU A 137 -9.42 17.82 5.05
CA GLU A 137 -9.45 18.80 6.14
C GLU A 137 -8.35 19.85 6.01
N LEU A 138 -7.11 19.43 5.70
CA LEU A 138 -6.02 20.36 5.42
C LEU A 138 -6.35 21.25 4.21
N TYR A 139 -7.01 20.70 3.19
CA TYR A 139 -7.42 21.48 2.02
C TYR A 139 -8.53 22.48 2.32
N SER A 140 -9.51 22.13 3.17
CA SER A 140 -10.63 23.03 3.52
C SER A 140 -10.21 24.17 4.45
N THR A 141 -9.18 23.97 5.26
CA THR A 141 -8.69 24.95 6.25
C THR A 141 -7.52 25.79 5.74
N ALA A 142 -6.77 25.34 4.74
CA ALA A 142 -5.62 26.07 4.21
C ALA A 142 -6.04 27.35 3.46
N SER A 143 -5.30 28.43 3.72
CA SER A 143 -5.45 29.68 2.94
C SER A 143 -4.98 29.49 1.51
N LYS A 144 -5.62 30.16 0.55
CA LYS A 144 -5.25 30.07 -0.88
C LYS A 144 -3.82 30.53 -1.15
N ASP A 145 -3.32 31.47 -0.36
CA ASP A 145 -2.00 32.10 -0.50
C ASP A 145 -0.88 31.26 0.12
N GLN A 146 -1.21 30.20 0.89
CA GLN A 146 -0.21 29.30 1.44
C GLN A 146 0.39 28.41 0.34
N GLU A 147 1.72 28.41 0.24
CA GLU A 147 2.45 27.44 -0.59
C GLU A 147 2.44 26.04 0.05
N PHE A 148 2.70 25.99 1.35
CA PHE A 148 2.78 24.76 2.15
C PHE A 148 1.78 24.77 3.30
N VAL A 149 1.35 23.56 3.68
CA VAL A 149 0.61 23.28 4.90
C VAL A 149 1.46 22.34 5.75
N THR A 150 1.59 22.63 7.04
CA THR A 150 2.35 21.78 7.96
C THR A 150 1.41 20.79 8.65
N TYR A 151 1.82 19.52 8.72
CA TYR A 151 1.11 18.47 9.45
C TYR A 151 2.12 17.59 10.17
N LYS A 152 1.97 17.41 11.49
CA LYS A 152 2.84 16.57 12.34
C LYS A 152 4.35 16.70 12.04
N GLY A 153 4.82 17.94 11.89
CA GLY A 153 6.24 18.26 11.65
C GLY A 153 6.73 18.14 10.21
N ILE A 154 5.87 17.79 9.24
CA ILE A 154 6.23 17.77 7.81
C ILE A 154 5.43 18.79 6.99
N ASN A 155 6.00 19.26 5.88
CA ASN A 155 5.35 20.20 4.97
C ASN A 155 4.70 19.47 3.80
N ILE A 156 3.52 19.90 3.37
CA ILE A 156 2.83 19.39 2.19
C ILE A 156 2.50 20.57 1.29
N ARG A 157 2.83 20.49 0.00
CA ARG A 157 2.45 21.54 -0.97
C ARG A 157 0.93 21.64 -1.05
N ARG A 158 0.37 22.82 -0.80
CA ARG A 158 -1.08 23.04 -0.73
C ARG A 158 -1.78 22.58 -2.02
N LEU A 159 -1.15 22.83 -3.16
CA LEU A 159 -1.66 22.46 -4.49
C LEU A 159 -1.77 20.94 -4.70
N LEU A 160 -1.05 20.12 -3.93
CA LEU A 160 -1.07 18.67 -4.05
C LEU A 160 -2.14 18.01 -3.18
N LEU A 161 -2.68 18.67 -2.15
CA LEU A 161 -3.65 18.08 -1.22
C LEU A 161 -4.83 17.40 -1.93
N ARG A 162 -5.47 18.12 -2.86
CA ARG A 162 -6.61 17.60 -3.63
C ARG A 162 -6.22 16.44 -4.55
N THR A 163 -5.07 16.55 -5.20
CA THR A 163 -4.59 15.53 -6.16
C THR A 163 -4.19 14.25 -5.43
N SER A 164 -3.46 14.36 -4.32
CA SER A 164 -3.10 13.24 -3.46
C SER A 164 -4.33 12.54 -2.86
N SER A 165 -5.34 13.32 -2.41
CA SER A 165 -6.62 12.76 -1.94
C SER A 165 -7.30 11.92 -3.02
N LYS A 166 -7.31 12.39 -4.28
CA LYS A 166 -7.86 11.63 -5.42
C LYS A 166 -7.10 10.34 -5.72
N TYR A 167 -5.77 10.32 -5.56
CA TYR A 167 -4.98 9.10 -5.76
C TYR A 167 -5.26 8.07 -4.67
N TYR A 168 -5.43 8.51 -3.42
CA TYR A 168 -5.88 7.62 -2.35
C TYR A 168 -7.30 7.11 -2.58
N GLU A 169 -8.24 7.95 -3.01
CA GLU A 169 -9.59 7.50 -3.39
C GLU A 169 -9.57 6.45 -4.52
N MET A 170 -8.69 6.60 -5.51
CA MET A 170 -8.47 5.58 -6.55
C MET A 170 -8.00 4.25 -5.93
N ALA A 171 -7.04 4.28 -5.00
CA ALA A 171 -6.55 3.09 -4.29
C ALA A 171 -7.65 2.41 -3.47
N LEU A 172 -8.52 3.17 -2.81
CA LEU A 172 -9.66 2.65 -2.07
C LEU A 172 -10.63 1.90 -2.99
N LYS A 173 -10.98 2.49 -4.14
CA LYS A 173 -11.85 1.86 -5.13
C LYS A 173 -11.26 0.56 -5.68
N ILE A 174 -9.94 0.54 -5.94
CA ILE A 174 -9.23 -0.66 -6.38
C ILE A 174 -9.33 -1.75 -5.31
N TYR A 175 -8.96 -1.45 -4.07
CA TYR A 175 -8.95 -2.45 -3.01
C TYR A 175 -10.35 -3.00 -2.73
N PHE A 176 -11.33 -2.13 -2.46
CA PHE A 176 -12.68 -2.56 -2.10
C PHE A 176 -13.34 -3.37 -3.21
N GLY A 177 -13.30 -2.89 -4.45
CA GLY A 177 -13.93 -3.60 -5.53
C GLY A 177 -13.18 -4.89 -5.90
N LYS A 178 -11.84 -4.94 -5.77
CA LYS A 178 -11.07 -6.19 -5.93
C LYS A 178 -11.52 -7.24 -4.91
N THR A 179 -11.57 -6.88 -3.63
CA THR A 179 -11.95 -7.80 -2.55
C THR A 179 -13.39 -8.32 -2.75
N ILE A 180 -14.31 -7.47 -3.20
CA ILE A 180 -15.69 -7.87 -3.52
C ILE A 180 -15.73 -8.81 -4.73
N VAL A 181 -15.02 -8.48 -5.80
CA VAL A 181 -14.93 -9.29 -7.02
C VAL A 181 -14.38 -10.68 -6.72
N GLU A 182 -13.29 -10.77 -5.96
CA GLU A 182 -12.71 -12.05 -5.53
C GLU A 182 -13.70 -12.85 -4.69
N ARG A 183 -14.48 -12.18 -3.82
CA ARG A 183 -15.50 -12.85 -3.00
C ARG A 183 -16.68 -13.36 -3.82
N ILE A 184 -17.16 -12.58 -4.79
CA ILE A 184 -18.21 -13.03 -5.73
C ILE A 184 -17.70 -14.22 -6.54
N ALA A 185 -16.45 -14.19 -7.01
CA ALA A 185 -15.88 -15.25 -7.83
C ALA A 185 -15.68 -16.58 -7.07
N GLN A 186 -15.54 -16.54 -5.74
CA GLN A 186 -15.46 -17.74 -4.88
C GLN A 186 -16.81 -18.40 -4.63
N VAL A 187 -17.90 -17.71 -4.95
CA VAL A 187 -19.26 -18.17 -4.70
C VAL A 187 -19.82 -18.82 -5.97
N LEU A 188 -19.84 -20.15 -5.99
CA LEU A 188 -20.40 -20.93 -7.09
C LEU A 188 -21.93 -20.92 -7.09
N GLU A 189 -22.52 -21.01 -8.29
CA GLU A 189 -23.95 -21.21 -8.56
C GLU A 189 -24.88 -20.22 -7.85
N LEU A 190 -24.84 -18.95 -8.26
CA LEU A 190 -25.76 -17.93 -7.75
C LEU A 190 -27.05 -17.90 -8.57
N LYS A 191 -28.19 -18.08 -7.89
CA LYS A 191 -29.52 -18.04 -8.55
C LYS A 191 -30.28 -16.73 -8.31
N SER A 192 -29.99 -16.04 -7.21
CA SER A 192 -30.69 -14.80 -6.82
C SER A 192 -29.81 -13.81 -6.08
N MET A 193 -30.25 -12.54 -6.05
CA MET A 193 -29.61 -11.48 -5.26
C MET A 193 -29.61 -11.79 -3.76
N ALA A 194 -30.67 -12.43 -3.26
CA ALA A 194 -30.75 -12.85 -1.86
C ALA A 194 -29.68 -13.89 -1.52
N GLU A 195 -29.43 -14.84 -2.42
CA GLU A 195 -28.38 -15.85 -2.22
C GLU A 195 -26.98 -15.23 -2.23
N LEU A 196 -26.72 -14.32 -3.17
CA LEU A 196 -25.45 -13.58 -3.25
C LEU A 196 -25.19 -12.84 -1.93
N LYS A 197 -26.15 -12.02 -1.48
CA LYS A 197 -26.03 -11.28 -0.21
C LYS A 197 -25.79 -12.21 0.96
N ARG A 198 -26.50 -13.33 1.04
CA ARG A 198 -26.33 -14.33 2.11
C ARG A 198 -24.91 -14.92 2.12
N LYS A 199 -24.37 -15.29 0.95
CA LYS A 199 -23.02 -15.87 0.85
C LYS A 199 -21.90 -14.82 1.06
N LEU A 200 -22.19 -13.54 0.85
CA LEU A 200 -21.28 -12.43 1.16
C LEU A 200 -21.30 -11.97 2.62
N LYS A 201 -22.32 -12.35 3.42
CA LYS A 201 -22.37 -11.96 4.83
C LYS A 201 -21.09 -12.38 5.56
N SER A 202 -20.55 -11.49 6.37
CA SER A 202 -19.40 -11.79 7.22
C SER A 202 -19.85 -12.49 8.50
N GLY A 203 -19.01 -13.38 9.05
CA GLY A 203 -19.33 -14.16 10.25
C GLY A 203 -18.93 -13.52 11.58
N ASN A 204 -18.28 -12.35 11.56
CA ASN A 204 -17.75 -11.73 12.78
C ASN A 204 -17.86 -10.20 12.73
N GLU A 205 -18.96 -9.61 13.19
CA GLU A 205 -19.21 -8.16 13.13
C GLU A 205 -18.21 -7.31 13.93
N LYS A 206 -17.41 -7.93 14.82
CA LYS A 206 -16.47 -7.20 15.69
C LYS A 206 -15.22 -6.69 14.98
N VAL A 207 -14.89 -7.18 13.78
CA VAL A 207 -13.67 -6.74 13.07
C VAL A 207 -13.88 -5.36 12.47
N THR A 208 -13.63 -4.36 13.30
CA THR A 208 -13.68 -2.94 12.98
C THR A 208 -12.41 -2.26 13.51
N GLY A 209 -12.16 -1.02 13.10
CA GLY A 209 -11.05 -0.22 13.60
C GLY A 209 -9.70 -0.50 12.93
N ASP A 210 -8.64 -0.28 13.69
CA ASP A 210 -7.28 -0.23 13.20
C ASP A 210 -6.64 -1.61 13.10
N TRP A 211 -5.82 -1.76 12.07
CA TRP A 211 -4.93 -2.89 11.90
C TRP A 211 -3.50 -2.44 12.17
N ILE A 212 -2.67 -3.37 12.62
CA ILE A 212 -1.25 -3.15 12.90
C ILE A 212 -0.39 -4.17 12.16
N ASP A 213 0.90 -3.86 12.01
CA ASP A 213 1.92 -4.73 11.45
C ASP A 213 2.85 -5.21 12.57
N VAL A 214 2.73 -6.49 12.92
CA VAL A 214 3.57 -7.16 13.92
C VAL A 214 4.61 -8.00 13.18
N CYS A 215 5.67 -7.34 12.72
CA CYS A 215 6.80 -7.98 12.03
C CYS A 215 6.40 -8.81 10.80
N GLY A 216 5.43 -8.33 10.01
CA GLY A 216 4.89 -9.00 8.83
C GLY A 216 3.49 -9.59 9.05
N LEU A 217 3.10 -9.83 10.30
CA LEU A 217 1.74 -10.25 10.64
C LEU A 217 0.83 -9.02 10.66
N ILE A 218 0.01 -8.90 9.63
CA ILE A 218 -1.03 -7.88 9.57
C ILE A 218 -2.26 -8.40 10.32
N ALA A 219 -2.64 -7.71 11.40
CA ALA A 219 -3.72 -8.15 12.29
C ALA A 219 -4.59 -6.98 12.77
N PRO A 220 -5.89 -7.21 13.07
CA PRO A 220 -6.69 -6.27 13.82
C PRO A 220 -6.04 -5.97 15.18
N ASN A 221 -5.97 -4.70 15.57
CA ASN A 221 -5.30 -4.30 16.80
C ASN A 221 -5.84 -5.04 18.03
N PHE A 222 -7.17 -5.16 18.13
CA PHE A 222 -7.81 -5.78 19.29
C PHE A 222 -7.42 -7.25 19.49
N LEU A 223 -7.16 -8.01 18.42
CA LEU A 223 -6.71 -9.40 18.55
C LEU A 223 -5.30 -9.47 19.14
N ILE A 224 -4.43 -8.50 18.81
CA ILE A 224 -3.10 -8.42 19.40
C ILE A 224 -3.17 -7.97 20.85
N GLU A 225 -4.04 -7.00 21.18
CA GLU A 225 -4.30 -6.60 22.58
C GLU A 225 -4.83 -7.77 23.43
N GLU A 226 -5.69 -8.63 22.86
CA GLU A 226 -6.15 -9.84 23.54
C GLU A 226 -5.00 -10.83 23.82
N VAL A 227 -4.07 -10.99 22.87
CA VAL A 227 -2.87 -11.82 23.07
C VAL A 227 -1.97 -11.22 24.15
N LEU A 228 -1.72 -9.91 24.12
CA LEU A 228 -0.94 -9.21 25.15
C LEU A 228 -1.58 -9.37 26.53
N SER A 229 -2.90 -9.19 26.64
CA SER A 229 -3.63 -9.40 27.88
C SER A 229 -3.47 -10.82 28.42
N LYS A 230 -3.51 -11.85 27.55
CA LYS A 230 -3.27 -13.25 27.93
C LYS A 230 -1.83 -13.49 28.40
N VAL A 231 -0.84 -12.76 27.89
CA VAL A 231 0.54 -12.83 28.39
C VAL A 231 0.64 -12.16 29.75
N ASP A 232 0.12 -10.93 29.89
CA ASP A 232 0.21 -10.14 31.13
C ASP A 232 -0.47 -10.82 32.32
N ASN A 233 -1.59 -11.51 32.10
CA ASN A 233 -2.29 -12.25 33.15
C ASN A 233 -1.79 -13.69 33.34
N GLY A 234 -0.70 -14.08 32.67
CA GLY A 234 -0.09 -15.39 32.80
C GLY A 234 -0.90 -16.56 32.22
N LYS A 235 -1.88 -16.32 31.32
CA LYS A 235 -2.55 -17.39 30.55
C LYS A 235 -1.66 -17.96 29.45
N ILE A 236 -0.79 -17.14 28.86
CA ILE A 236 0.26 -17.55 27.94
C ILE A 236 1.59 -17.46 28.69
N GLN A 237 2.16 -18.61 29.04
CA GLN A 237 3.41 -18.68 29.83
C GLN A 237 4.61 -19.22 29.04
N ILE A 238 4.37 -19.78 27.85
CA ILE A 238 5.41 -20.42 27.03
C ILE A 238 5.32 -19.96 25.58
N LEU A 239 6.48 -19.96 24.90
CA LEU A 239 6.62 -19.47 23.52
C LEU A 239 5.73 -20.22 22.51
N ASN A 240 5.54 -21.53 22.69
CA ASN A 240 4.69 -22.31 21.78
C ASN A 240 3.22 -21.86 21.83
N SER A 241 2.69 -21.59 23.01
CA SER A 241 1.32 -21.08 23.17
C SER A 241 1.15 -19.69 22.55
N LEU A 242 2.16 -18.81 22.70
CA LEU A 242 2.17 -17.52 22.02
C LEU A 242 2.17 -17.69 20.49
N GLN A 243 3.03 -18.59 19.97
CA GLN A 243 3.12 -18.87 18.54
C GLN A 243 1.79 -19.41 17.99
N ASP A 244 1.10 -20.28 18.72
CA ASP A 244 -0.18 -20.84 18.29
C ASP A 244 -1.30 -19.81 18.22
N GLU A 245 -1.33 -18.86 19.17
CA GLU A 245 -2.24 -17.71 19.13
C GLU A 245 -1.95 -16.80 17.92
N LEU A 246 -0.68 -16.48 17.65
CA LEU A 246 -0.30 -15.71 16.46
C LEU A 246 -0.64 -16.45 15.16
N LYS A 247 -0.44 -17.78 15.10
CA LYS A 247 -0.83 -18.63 13.96
C LYS A 247 -2.35 -18.65 13.75
N SER A 248 -3.14 -18.62 14.83
CA SER A 248 -4.60 -18.53 14.77
C SER A 248 -5.03 -17.19 14.14
N ILE A 249 -4.41 -16.09 14.56
CA ILE A 249 -4.62 -14.76 13.96
C ILE A 249 -4.24 -14.77 12.48
N PHE A 250 -3.09 -15.33 12.12
CA PHE A 250 -2.65 -15.43 10.73
C PHE A 250 -3.59 -16.27 9.87
N THR A 251 -4.06 -17.42 10.37
CA THR A 251 -4.97 -18.32 9.65
C THR A 251 -6.34 -17.67 9.44
N SER A 252 -6.79 -16.84 10.39
CA SER A 252 -8.05 -16.09 10.30
C SER A 252 -7.95 -14.77 9.51
N TYR A 253 -6.76 -14.39 9.02
CA TYR A 253 -6.51 -13.14 8.30
C TYR A 253 -7.52 -12.89 7.18
N ASN A 254 -7.74 -13.86 6.28
CA ASN A 254 -8.63 -13.68 5.13
C ASN A 254 -10.10 -13.44 5.55
N ALA A 255 -10.55 -14.12 6.60
CA ALA A 255 -11.90 -13.93 7.13
C ALA A 255 -12.06 -12.54 7.78
N ASN A 256 -11.09 -12.15 8.61
CA ASN A 256 -11.08 -10.86 9.29
C ASN A 256 -10.93 -9.69 8.29
N SER A 257 -10.07 -9.84 7.29
CA SER A 257 -9.86 -8.85 6.22
C SER A 257 -11.14 -8.64 5.40
N TRP A 258 -11.86 -9.73 5.08
CA TRP A 258 -13.17 -9.63 4.43
C TRP A 258 -14.18 -8.86 5.26
N THR A 259 -14.36 -9.23 6.54
CA THR A 259 -15.27 -8.51 7.44
C THR A 259 -14.94 -7.03 7.48
N TRP A 260 -13.66 -6.70 7.69
CA TRP A 260 -13.21 -5.32 7.76
C TRP A 260 -13.51 -4.56 6.46
N CYS A 261 -13.23 -5.17 5.31
CA CYS A 261 -13.51 -4.58 4.00
C CYS A 261 -15.00 -4.32 3.82
N LEU A 262 -15.85 -5.30 4.16
CA LEU A 262 -17.30 -5.16 4.04
C LEU A 262 -17.80 -4.00 4.91
N ASN A 263 -17.39 -3.95 6.19
CA ASN A 263 -17.74 -2.86 7.11
C ASN A 263 -17.29 -1.49 6.60
N ALA A 264 -16.09 -1.40 6.02
CA ALA A 264 -15.55 -0.18 5.45
C ALA A 264 -16.36 0.29 4.22
N VAL A 265 -16.77 -0.64 3.35
CA VAL A 265 -17.61 -0.33 2.19
C VAL A 265 -19.01 0.08 2.61
N GLU A 266 -19.65 -0.63 3.54
CA GLU A 266 -20.97 -0.24 4.08
C GLU A 266 -20.93 1.17 4.67
N THR A 267 -19.89 1.49 5.42
CA THR A 267 -19.69 2.83 5.99
C THR A 267 -19.52 3.89 4.90
N LYS A 268 -18.73 3.60 3.87
CA LYS A 268 -18.47 4.56 2.77
C LYS A 268 -19.70 4.79 1.90
N LEU A 269 -20.51 3.75 1.67
CA LEU A 269 -21.76 3.85 0.91
C LEU A 269 -22.93 4.35 1.76
N ASN A 270 -22.79 4.36 3.09
CA ASN A 270 -23.89 4.55 4.03
C ASN A 270 -25.06 3.59 3.76
N LEU A 271 -24.74 2.33 3.41
CA LEU A 271 -25.71 1.30 3.00
C LEU A 271 -25.25 -0.08 3.47
N LYS A 272 -26.17 -0.84 4.08
CA LYS A 272 -25.91 -2.22 4.50
C LYS A 272 -25.97 -3.19 3.34
N LEU A 273 -25.22 -4.29 3.40
CA LEU A 273 -25.17 -5.32 2.35
C LEU A 273 -26.56 -5.83 1.95
N ASN A 274 -27.47 -5.94 2.91
CA ASN A 274 -28.85 -6.36 2.66
C ASN A 274 -29.59 -5.40 1.72
N ASP A 275 -29.22 -4.12 1.72
CA ASP A 275 -29.85 -3.05 0.93
C ASP A 275 -29.13 -2.80 -0.40
N TRP A 276 -27.99 -3.45 -0.66
CA TRP A 276 -27.26 -3.29 -1.91
C TRP A 276 -28.10 -3.78 -3.10
N THR A 277 -28.27 -2.95 -4.12
CA THR A 277 -28.96 -3.32 -5.35
C THR A 277 -27.99 -3.94 -6.35
N LYS A 278 -28.50 -4.50 -7.46
CA LYS A 278 -27.64 -4.95 -8.58
C LYS A 278 -26.72 -3.82 -9.05
N GLU A 279 -27.24 -2.61 -9.12
CA GLU A 279 -26.52 -1.40 -9.53
C GLU A 279 -25.39 -1.07 -8.56
N THR A 280 -25.59 -1.31 -7.25
CA THR A 280 -24.53 -1.12 -6.25
C THR A 280 -23.36 -2.06 -6.53
N PHE A 281 -23.62 -3.35 -6.79
CA PHE A 281 -22.58 -4.32 -7.14
C PHE A 281 -21.91 -3.99 -8.47
N VAL A 282 -22.70 -3.65 -9.51
CA VAL A 282 -22.18 -3.27 -10.82
C VAL A 282 -21.26 -2.04 -10.70
N GLN A 283 -21.66 -1.02 -9.94
CA GLN A 283 -20.83 0.16 -9.70
C GLN A 283 -19.51 -0.18 -9.00
N LEU A 284 -19.52 -1.06 -8.00
CA LEU A 284 -18.30 -1.51 -7.31
C LEU A 284 -17.35 -2.29 -8.24
N ILE A 285 -17.90 -3.14 -9.11
CA ILE A 285 -17.15 -3.88 -10.12
C ILE A 285 -16.56 -2.92 -11.18
N ASP A 286 -17.35 -1.97 -11.66
CA ASP A 286 -16.91 -0.98 -12.65
C ASP A 286 -15.87 -0.02 -12.07
N ASP A 287 -16.05 0.45 -10.83
CA ASP A 287 -15.05 1.26 -10.14
C ASP A 287 -13.73 0.50 -10.00
N TRP A 288 -13.76 -0.78 -9.62
CA TRP A 288 -12.55 -1.60 -9.60
C TRP A 288 -11.89 -1.70 -10.97
N LYS A 289 -12.65 -2.06 -12.01
CA LYS A 289 -12.16 -2.18 -13.39
C LYS A 289 -11.49 -0.88 -13.85
N GLN A 290 -12.23 0.22 -13.80
CA GLN A 290 -11.78 1.51 -14.32
C GLN A 290 -10.56 2.05 -13.57
N ASN A 291 -10.57 1.97 -12.23
CA ASN A 291 -9.46 2.50 -11.43
C ASN A 291 -8.21 1.61 -11.52
N THR A 292 -8.37 0.29 -11.63
CA THR A 292 -7.21 -0.61 -11.79
C THR A 292 -6.56 -0.44 -13.15
N ILE A 293 -7.35 -0.39 -14.24
CA ILE A 293 -6.82 -0.11 -15.60
C ILE A 293 -6.14 1.27 -15.64
N LYS A 294 -6.76 2.29 -15.03
CA LYS A 294 -6.17 3.61 -14.92
C LYS A 294 -4.82 3.59 -14.19
N LEU A 295 -4.72 2.88 -13.06
CA LEU A 295 -3.47 2.74 -12.32
C LEU A 295 -2.42 2.01 -13.17
N ASN A 296 -2.78 0.91 -13.84
CA ASN A 296 -1.89 0.18 -14.72
C ASN A 296 -1.33 1.07 -15.85
N ASN A 297 -2.19 1.90 -16.46
CA ASN A 297 -1.77 2.85 -17.49
C ASN A 297 -0.80 3.92 -16.95
N ILE A 298 -1.05 4.43 -15.74
CA ILE A 298 -0.14 5.38 -15.08
C ILE A 298 1.22 4.72 -14.81
N ILE A 299 1.23 3.49 -14.28
CA ILE A 299 2.45 2.73 -13.99
C ILE A 299 3.21 2.40 -15.28
N ALA A 300 2.51 2.01 -16.35
CA ALA A 300 3.13 1.75 -17.66
C ALA A 300 3.78 3.01 -18.23
N LYS A 301 3.13 4.17 -18.10
CA LYS A 301 3.70 5.47 -18.47
C LYS A 301 4.92 5.85 -17.62
N ASP A 302 4.91 5.53 -16.32
CA ASP A 302 6.07 5.73 -15.47
C ASP A 302 7.24 4.81 -15.86
N ALA A 303 6.96 3.55 -16.18
CA ALA A 303 7.95 2.60 -16.69
C ALA A 303 8.56 3.03 -18.04
N GLN A 304 7.82 3.78 -18.86
CA GLN A 304 8.32 4.31 -20.13
C GLN A 304 9.54 5.21 -19.94
N LYS A 305 9.62 5.94 -18.81
CA LYS A 305 10.77 6.80 -18.49
C LYS A 305 12.09 6.02 -18.38
N GLU A 306 12.05 4.71 -18.11
CA GLU A 306 13.23 3.86 -18.10
C GLU A 306 13.86 3.70 -19.52
N PHE A 307 13.15 4.12 -20.57
CA PHE A 307 13.57 4.05 -21.97
C PHE A 307 13.87 5.43 -22.59
N ASP A 308 13.79 6.50 -21.80
CA ASP A 308 14.11 7.86 -22.25
C ASP A 308 15.59 8.01 -22.60
N ALA A 309 15.93 9.00 -23.42
CA ALA A 309 17.31 9.21 -23.91
C ALA A 309 18.36 9.34 -22.79
N ILE A 310 17.96 9.88 -21.63
CA ILE A 310 18.82 10.02 -20.44
C ILE A 310 19.08 8.67 -19.76
N ALA A 311 18.10 7.76 -19.78
CA ALA A 311 18.23 6.43 -19.18
C ALA A 311 19.06 5.47 -20.05
N LYS A 312 19.22 5.78 -21.34
CA LYS A 312 20.08 5.02 -22.24
C LYS A 312 21.54 5.26 -21.86
N ILE A 313 22.21 4.21 -21.42
CA ILE A 313 23.64 4.21 -21.11
C ILE A 313 24.29 3.22 -22.07
N GLY A 314 25.32 3.67 -22.79
CA GLY A 314 26.17 2.82 -23.63
C GLY A 314 27.37 2.36 -22.83
N PHE A 315 27.93 1.20 -23.20
CA PHE A 315 29.11 0.63 -22.55
C PHE A 315 30.38 0.82 -23.39
N GLY A 316 30.24 1.11 -24.69
CA GLY A 316 31.36 1.48 -25.57
C GLY A 316 31.92 2.87 -25.23
N ILE A 317 33.17 2.93 -24.76
CA ILE A 317 33.84 4.19 -24.38
C ILE A 317 34.02 5.15 -25.57
N ASP A 318 34.28 4.60 -26.75
CA ASP A 318 34.42 5.33 -28.02
C ASP A 318 33.16 5.19 -28.91
N GLY A 319 32.07 4.67 -28.34
CA GLY A 319 30.83 4.41 -29.06
C GLY A 319 30.04 5.68 -29.37
N ASP A 320 29.47 5.74 -30.56
CA ASP A 320 28.54 6.80 -30.95
C ASP A 320 27.11 6.55 -30.41
N ASN A 321 26.16 7.42 -30.79
CA ASN A 321 24.76 7.27 -30.39
C ASN A 321 24.12 5.96 -30.89
N GLU A 322 24.57 5.42 -32.02
CA GLU A 322 24.07 4.15 -32.55
C GLU A 322 24.56 2.98 -31.68
N THR A 323 25.84 2.99 -31.32
CA THR A 323 26.45 2.01 -30.41
C THR A 323 25.74 2.03 -29.05
N LYS A 324 25.54 3.23 -28.50
CA LYS A 324 24.78 3.46 -27.27
C LYS A 324 23.36 2.88 -27.34
N GLN A 325 22.67 3.07 -28.47
CA GLN A 325 21.31 2.55 -28.67
C GLN A 325 21.30 1.01 -28.73
N LYS A 326 22.23 0.41 -29.48
CA LYS A 326 22.37 -1.05 -29.59
C LYS A 326 22.71 -1.69 -28.25
N ASP A 327 23.63 -1.12 -27.50
CA ASP A 327 24.00 -1.57 -26.15
C ASP A 327 22.78 -1.55 -25.21
N PHE A 328 22.05 -0.43 -25.21
CA PHE A 328 20.87 -0.31 -24.39
C PHE A 328 19.79 -1.33 -24.77
N GLU A 329 19.50 -1.51 -26.05
CA GLU A 329 18.52 -2.48 -26.53
C GLU A 329 18.94 -3.93 -26.24
N ALA A 330 20.23 -4.24 -26.33
CA ALA A 330 20.74 -5.58 -26.00
C ALA A 330 20.52 -5.95 -24.53
N VAL A 331 20.60 -4.97 -23.61
CA VAL A 331 20.45 -5.21 -22.16
C VAL A 331 19.01 -5.00 -21.67
N ARG A 332 18.34 -3.95 -22.12
CA ARG A 332 17.01 -3.51 -21.63
C ARG A 332 15.88 -3.89 -22.58
N GLY A 333 16.18 -4.25 -23.82
CA GLY A 333 15.19 -4.46 -24.87
C GLY A 333 14.54 -3.15 -25.33
N THR A 334 13.44 -3.28 -26.06
CA THR A 334 12.57 -2.16 -26.41
C THR A 334 11.38 -2.08 -25.45
N PHE A 335 10.71 -0.93 -25.42
CA PHE A 335 9.55 -0.73 -24.55
C PHE A 335 8.41 -1.70 -24.88
N GLU A 336 8.16 -1.96 -26.17
CA GLU A 336 7.11 -2.86 -26.67
C GLU A 336 7.36 -4.32 -26.27
N LYS A 337 8.63 -4.71 -26.18
CA LYS A 337 9.04 -6.06 -25.77
C LYS A 337 9.21 -6.17 -24.25
N ASN A 338 9.02 -5.09 -23.50
CA ASN A 338 9.23 -5.12 -22.06
C ASN A 338 8.21 -6.04 -21.37
N LYS A 339 8.72 -7.10 -20.71
CA LYS A 339 7.90 -8.12 -20.04
C LYS A 339 6.93 -7.53 -19.01
N PHE A 340 7.37 -6.51 -18.26
CA PHE A 340 6.55 -5.88 -17.21
C PHE A 340 5.39 -5.08 -17.82
N VAL A 341 5.65 -4.28 -18.86
CA VAL A 341 4.60 -3.53 -19.56
C VAL A 341 3.57 -4.49 -20.19
N ASN A 342 4.04 -5.56 -20.82
CA ASN A 342 3.17 -6.58 -21.39
C ASN A 342 2.35 -7.32 -20.32
N GLN A 343 2.91 -7.57 -19.15
CA GLN A 343 2.17 -8.13 -18.01
C GLN A 343 1.06 -7.20 -17.55
N LEU A 344 1.30 -5.89 -17.42
CA LEU A 344 0.26 -4.91 -17.06
C LEU A 344 -0.86 -4.83 -18.11
N ASN A 345 -0.50 -4.88 -19.40
CA ASN A 345 -1.49 -4.88 -20.48
C ASN A 345 -2.36 -6.14 -20.44
N ASN A 346 -1.77 -7.30 -20.20
CA ASN A 346 -2.50 -8.56 -20.07
C ASN A 346 -3.37 -8.57 -18.81
N GLU A 347 -2.87 -8.04 -17.69
CA GLU A 347 -3.64 -7.86 -16.45
C GLU A 347 -4.87 -6.96 -16.69
N SER A 348 -4.71 -5.82 -17.38
CA SER A 348 -5.82 -4.94 -17.72
C SER A 348 -6.88 -5.64 -18.59
N LYS A 349 -6.48 -6.45 -19.59
CA LYS A 349 -7.41 -7.24 -20.42
C LYS A 349 -8.17 -8.29 -19.59
N ALA A 350 -7.46 -9.00 -18.71
CA ALA A 350 -8.08 -9.99 -17.83
C ALA A 350 -9.09 -9.35 -16.86
N ILE A 351 -8.78 -8.16 -16.33
CA ILE A 351 -9.70 -7.38 -15.48
C ILE A 351 -10.95 -6.98 -16.27
N GLU A 352 -10.79 -6.51 -17.51
CA GLU A 352 -11.91 -6.10 -18.35
C GLU A 352 -12.85 -7.26 -18.68
N GLN A 353 -12.30 -8.41 -19.04
CA GLN A 353 -13.07 -9.64 -19.23
C GLN A 353 -13.78 -10.04 -17.93
N LYS A 354 -13.04 -10.12 -16.82
CA LYS A 354 -13.60 -10.60 -15.55
C LYS A 354 -14.71 -9.70 -15.02
N ALA A 355 -14.54 -8.38 -15.14
CA ALA A 355 -15.56 -7.42 -14.77
C ALA A 355 -16.82 -7.59 -15.62
N SER A 356 -16.67 -7.79 -16.94
CA SER A 356 -17.80 -8.00 -17.86
C SER A 356 -18.58 -9.28 -17.51
N GLU A 357 -17.87 -10.38 -17.24
CA GLU A 357 -18.48 -11.65 -16.78
C GLU A 357 -19.28 -11.46 -15.49
N LEU A 358 -18.70 -10.78 -14.49
CA LEU A 358 -19.35 -10.58 -13.20
C LEU A 358 -20.52 -9.60 -13.27
N VAL A 359 -20.43 -8.55 -14.08
CA VAL A 359 -21.55 -7.64 -14.33
C VAL A 359 -22.71 -8.39 -14.99
N SER A 360 -22.43 -9.24 -15.99
CA SER A 360 -23.45 -10.08 -16.61
C SER A 360 -24.10 -11.02 -15.60
N LEU A 361 -23.29 -11.69 -14.77
CA LEU A 361 -23.77 -12.57 -13.70
C LEU A 361 -24.69 -11.84 -12.72
N VAL A 362 -24.26 -10.70 -12.18
CA VAL A 362 -25.04 -9.91 -11.22
C VAL A 362 -26.36 -9.44 -11.84
N ARG A 363 -26.34 -9.04 -13.11
CA ARG A 363 -27.54 -8.61 -13.82
C ARG A 363 -28.54 -9.75 -14.02
N SER A 364 -28.06 -10.97 -14.28
CA SER A 364 -28.91 -12.15 -14.50
C SER A 364 -29.53 -12.73 -13.22
N LEU A 365 -29.03 -12.37 -12.03
CA LEU A 365 -29.59 -12.89 -10.77
C LEU A 365 -31.05 -12.46 -10.61
N THR A 366 -31.91 -13.37 -10.15
CA THR A 366 -33.31 -13.03 -9.81
C THR A 366 -33.43 -12.14 -8.58
#